data_AF-A0A3L7ZCC5-F1
#
_entry.id   AF-A0A3L7ZCC5-F1
#
_cell.length_a   1.000
_cell.length_b   1.000
_cell.length_c   1.000
_cell.angle_alpha   90.00
_cell.angle_beta   90.00
_cell.angle_gamma   90.00
#
_symmetry.space_group_name_H-M   'P 1'
#
loop_
_entity.id
_entity.type
_entity.pdbx_description
1 polymer ?
#
loop_
_entity_poly.entity_id
_entity_poly.type
_entity_poly.pdbx_seq_one_letter_code
_entity_poly.pdbx_strand_id
1 'polypeptide(L)'
;MKTDFIQIASYASKAPSGHNTQPWKFHITDSTITVLPNLDVALPVVDRNNRELFISLGCAIENLCIAASYFGYTTHIIECSIEAIILELTKNDLTIGDSLFHQIEKRQTNRNIYNGNKISDGILQQLQSIPKENGIQFYFTEINTPFANTITQYIMKGNEIQMADIAFKNELLSWMRFNKKQVEATHNGLSYLVFGNPPLPRILARPIVSLFLKPNAQNKSDRKKIDSSSHFVVCTTQQDTIEEWINLGRTLQRFLLRVTEIGISYAFLNQPCEVAVLAFDLREKLPVNKEHPTLIMRIGYAKQIPYSPRKKIETLLV
;
A
#
# COMPACT_ATOMS: atom_id res chain seq x y z
N MET A 1 -12.78 -8.80 26.95
CA MET A 1 -12.40 -8.16 25.68
C MET A 1 -13.67 -7.98 24.86
N LYS A 2 -14.01 -6.74 24.45
CA LYS A 2 -15.23 -6.47 23.68
C LYS A 2 -15.13 -7.14 22.30
N THR A 3 -16.11 -7.96 21.92
CA THR A 3 -16.15 -8.66 20.62
C THR A 3 -15.99 -7.69 19.44
N ASP A 4 -16.60 -6.50 19.55
CA ASP A 4 -16.53 -5.44 18.54
C ASP A 4 -15.09 -4.96 18.31
N PHE A 5 -14.27 -4.84 19.36
CA PHE A 5 -12.90 -4.33 19.22
C PHE A 5 -12.00 -5.32 18.47
N ILE A 6 -12.20 -6.61 18.69
CA ILE A 6 -11.51 -7.67 17.93
C ILE A 6 -11.95 -7.63 16.45
N GLN A 7 -13.24 -7.42 16.18
CA GLN A 7 -13.72 -7.28 14.81
C GLN A 7 -13.16 -6.03 14.13
N ILE A 8 -13.15 -4.90 14.81
CA ILE A 8 -12.54 -3.64 14.34
C ILE A 8 -11.05 -3.86 14.01
N ALA A 9 -10.29 -4.48 14.91
CA ALA A 9 -8.88 -4.80 14.66
C ALA A 9 -8.70 -5.80 13.50
N SER A 10 -9.63 -6.74 13.30
CA SER A 10 -9.64 -7.63 12.14
C SER A 10 -9.78 -6.85 10.82
N TYR A 11 -10.66 -5.85 10.75
CA TYR A 11 -10.76 -4.96 9.58
C TYR A 11 -9.52 -4.07 9.41
N ALA A 12 -8.95 -3.55 10.51
CA ALA A 12 -7.68 -2.83 10.49
C ALA A 12 -6.57 -3.66 9.83
N SER A 13 -6.49 -4.94 10.16
CA SER A 13 -5.50 -5.88 9.62
C SER A 13 -5.59 -6.12 8.10
N LYS A 14 -6.69 -5.71 7.44
CA LYS A 14 -6.88 -5.83 5.98
C LYS A 14 -6.23 -4.71 5.18
N ALA A 15 -5.61 -3.74 5.86
CA ALA A 15 -4.83 -2.69 5.23
C ALA A 15 -3.77 -3.23 4.25
N PRO A 16 -3.38 -2.45 3.23
CA PRO A 16 -2.20 -2.73 2.43
C PRO A 16 -0.92 -2.56 3.27
N SER A 17 0.13 -3.27 2.89
CA SER A 17 1.48 -3.07 3.44
C SER A 17 2.54 -3.41 2.41
N GLY A 18 3.73 -2.83 2.56
CA GLY A 18 4.91 -3.17 1.77
C GLY A 18 5.11 -4.69 1.75
N HIS A 19 5.22 -5.28 0.56
CA HIS A 19 5.32 -6.73 0.33
C HIS A 19 4.26 -7.60 1.05
N ASN A 20 3.15 -7.01 1.52
CA ASN A 20 2.17 -7.67 2.39
C ASN A 20 2.77 -8.23 3.70
N THR A 21 3.74 -7.52 4.28
CA THR A 21 4.40 -7.88 5.55
C THR A 21 3.45 -7.89 6.74
N GLN A 22 2.43 -7.02 6.70
CA GLN A 22 1.45 -6.78 7.77
C GLN A 22 2.17 -6.38 9.08
N PRO A 23 2.84 -5.20 9.10
CA PRO A 23 3.80 -4.83 10.13
C PRO A 23 3.14 -4.20 11.37
N TRP A 24 1.99 -4.73 11.78
CA TRP A 24 1.22 -4.27 12.92
C TRP A 24 0.95 -5.41 13.90
N LYS A 25 0.91 -5.07 15.19
CA LYS A 25 0.29 -5.83 16.26
C LYS A 25 -0.78 -4.95 16.92
N PHE A 26 -1.76 -5.54 17.58
CA PHE A 26 -2.86 -4.83 18.22
C PHE A 26 -2.92 -5.19 19.70
N HIS A 27 -2.87 -4.20 20.58
CA HIS A 27 -3.19 -4.36 21.99
C HIS A 27 -4.58 -3.78 22.25
N ILE A 28 -5.45 -4.55 22.90
CA ILE A 28 -6.86 -4.20 23.09
C ILE A 28 -7.17 -4.10 24.58
N THR A 29 -7.68 -2.95 25.01
CA THR A 29 -8.17 -2.72 26.37
C THR A 29 -9.71 -2.57 26.37
N ASP A 30 -10.29 -2.10 27.47
CA ASP A 30 -11.73 -1.87 27.56
C ASP A 30 -12.22 -0.65 26.77
N SER A 31 -11.35 0.34 26.53
CA SER A 31 -11.68 1.59 25.83
C SER A 31 -10.72 1.94 24.69
N THR A 32 -9.59 1.24 24.54
CA THR A 32 -8.58 1.56 23.53
C THR A 32 -8.19 0.39 22.65
N ILE A 33 -7.78 0.71 21.43
CA ILE A 33 -7.01 -0.18 20.56
C ILE A 33 -5.69 0.52 20.25
N THR A 34 -4.58 -0.11 20.64
CA THR A 34 -3.23 0.36 20.30
C THR A 34 -2.71 -0.41 19.10
N VAL A 35 -2.28 0.32 18.07
CA VAL A 35 -1.58 -0.22 16.91
C VAL A 35 -0.07 -0.10 17.15
N LEU A 36 0.61 -1.24 17.23
CA LEU A 36 2.04 -1.33 17.50
C LEU A 36 2.81 -1.69 16.22
N PRO A 37 3.91 -1.00 15.88
CA PRO A 37 4.81 -1.42 14.81
C PRO A 37 5.40 -2.80 15.11
N ASN A 38 5.41 -3.66 14.10
CA ASN A 38 6.06 -4.96 14.17
C ASN A 38 7.34 -4.98 13.33
N LEU A 39 8.45 -4.59 13.95
CA LEU A 39 9.76 -4.52 13.28
C LEU A 39 10.33 -5.90 12.91
N ASP A 40 9.81 -7.00 13.46
CA ASP A 40 10.21 -8.37 13.10
C ASP A 40 9.92 -8.70 11.62
N VAL A 41 9.02 -7.94 10.99
CA VAL A 41 8.63 -8.09 9.57
C VAL A 41 8.98 -6.85 8.75
N ALA A 42 9.89 -6.01 9.23
CA ALA A 42 10.41 -4.87 8.49
C ALA A 42 11.12 -5.30 7.19
N LEU A 43 11.34 -4.33 6.31
CA LEU A 43 12.00 -4.49 5.02
C LEU A 43 13.31 -3.70 5.00
N PRO A 44 14.35 -4.14 5.71
CA PRO A 44 15.57 -3.36 5.92
C PRO A 44 16.34 -3.03 4.64
N VAL A 45 16.09 -3.70 3.51
CA VAL A 45 16.77 -3.37 2.24
C VAL A 45 15.96 -2.36 1.42
N VAL A 46 14.69 -2.64 1.13
CA VAL A 46 13.85 -1.73 0.31
C VAL A 46 13.34 -0.52 1.09
N ASP A 47 13.07 -0.66 2.38
CA ASP A 47 12.50 0.36 3.27
C ASP A 47 13.39 0.60 4.49
N ARG A 48 14.65 0.99 4.24
CA ARG A 48 15.70 1.17 5.27
C ARG A 48 15.29 2.01 6.47
N ASN A 49 14.42 3.00 6.24
CA ASN A 49 13.98 3.96 7.27
C ASN A 49 12.60 3.59 7.86
N ASN A 50 12.02 2.43 7.50
CA ASN A 50 10.68 2.01 7.89
C ASN A 50 9.56 2.98 7.46
N ARG A 51 9.79 3.79 6.41
CA ARG A 51 8.83 4.75 5.91
C ARG A 51 7.55 4.06 5.45
N GLU A 52 7.69 3.05 4.59
CA GLU A 52 6.53 2.29 4.11
C GLU A 52 5.86 1.48 5.20
N LEU A 53 6.60 1.04 6.22
CA LEU A 53 6.04 0.45 7.43
C LEU A 53 5.09 1.42 8.14
N PHE A 54 5.49 2.66 8.41
CA PHE A 54 4.63 3.65 9.08
C PHE A 54 3.45 4.10 8.21
N ILE A 55 3.64 4.19 6.89
CA ILE A 55 2.52 4.38 5.95
C ILE A 55 1.53 3.21 6.07
N SER A 56 2.02 1.98 6.16
CA SER A 56 1.17 0.80 6.32
C SER A 56 0.38 0.84 7.63
N LEU A 57 0.99 1.29 8.74
CA LEU A 57 0.29 1.52 10.00
C LEU A 57 -0.80 2.58 9.86
N GLY A 58 -0.52 3.69 9.16
CA GLY A 58 -1.52 4.71 8.83
C GLY A 58 -2.72 4.13 8.07
N CYS A 59 -2.48 3.21 7.12
CA CYS A 59 -3.58 2.52 6.46
C CYS A 59 -4.39 1.62 7.40
N ALA A 60 -3.74 0.94 8.35
CA ALA A 60 -4.43 0.11 9.35
C ALA A 60 -5.28 0.97 10.30
N ILE A 61 -4.78 2.13 10.71
CA ILE A 61 -5.49 3.10 11.54
C ILE A 61 -6.74 3.62 10.82
N GLU A 62 -6.63 3.98 9.55
CA GLU A 62 -7.81 4.48 8.83
C GLU A 62 -8.88 3.39 8.66
N ASN A 63 -8.47 2.14 8.40
CA ASN A 63 -9.41 1.01 8.43
C ASN A 63 -10.05 0.82 9.80
N LEU A 64 -9.29 1.03 10.89
CA LEU A 64 -9.78 0.97 12.26
C LEU A 64 -10.87 2.03 12.47
N CYS A 65 -10.60 3.29 12.12
CA CYS A 65 -11.57 4.38 12.24
C CYS A 65 -12.85 4.12 11.44
N ILE A 66 -12.70 3.68 10.18
CA ILE A 66 -13.83 3.31 9.31
C ILE A 66 -14.65 2.17 9.93
N ALA A 67 -13.99 1.10 10.39
CA ALA A 67 -14.67 -0.03 11.01
C ALA A 67 -15.34 0.36 12.33
N ALA A 68 -14.67 1.13 13.19
CA ALA A 68 -15.22 1.61 14.44
C ALA A 68 -16.52 2.39 14.22
N SER A 69 -16.56 3.29 13.22
CA SER A 69 -17.78 4.03 12.88
C SER A 69 -18.94 3.10 12.48
N TYR A 70 -18.65 2.04 11.70
CA TYR A 70 -19.63 1.05 11.30
C TYR A 70 -20.21 0.28 12.51
N PHE A 71 -19.38 0.01 13.53
CA PHE A 71 -19.81 -0.62 14.77
C PHE A 71 -20.38 0.37 15.81
N GLY A 72 -20.62 1.64 15.43
CA GLY A 72 -21.22 2.65 16.32
C GLY A 72 -20.25 3.24 17.35
N TYR A 73 -18.97 3.34 16.99
CA TYR A 73 -17.93 3.95 17.82
C TYR A 73 -17.32 5.17 17.12
N THR A 74 -17.09 6.24 17.89
CA THR A 74 -16.19 7.33 17.50
C THR A 74 -14.78 7.01 17.94
N THR A 75 -13.78 7.38 17.12
CA THR A 75 -12.36 7.18 17.41
C THR A 75 -11.65 8.50 17.68
N HIS A 76 -10.77 8.53 18.67
CA HIS A 76 -9.85 9.63 18.92
C HIS A 76 -8.42 9.11 19.09
N ILE A 77 -7.46 9.65 18.32
CA ILE A 77 -6.04 9.31 18.49
C ILE A 77 -5.53 10.12 19.67
N ILE A 78 -5.23 9.44 20.78
CA ILE A 78 -4.73 10.09 22.01
C ILE A 78 -3.20 10.11 22.08
N GLU A 79 -2.55 9.19 21.36
CA GLU A 79 -1.09 9.14 21.24
C GLU A 79 -0.70 8.65 19.85
N CYS A 80 0.29 9.30 19.24
CA CYS A 80 0.87 8.91 17.96
C CYS A 80 2.38 9.07 18.05
N SER A 81 3.08 7.95 18.23
CA SER A 81 4.54 7.89 18.36
C SER A 81 5.14 6.81 17.46
N ILE A 82 6.47 6.73 17.45
CA ILE A 82 7.18 5.68 16.72
C ILE A 82 7.01 4.31 17.40
N GLU A 83 6.70 4.29 18.71
CA GLU A 83 6.50 3.09 19.50
C GLU A 83 5.07 2.56 19.44
N ALA A 84 4.07 3.45 19.40
CA ALA A 84 2.66 3.07 19.47
C ALA A 84 1.73 4.15 18.93
N ILE A 85 0.58 3.73 18.40
CA ILE A 85 -0.50 4.64 18.02
C ILE A 85 -1.76 4.19 18.75
N ILE A 86 -2.24 4.99 19.69
CA ILE A 86 -3.32 4.63 20.62
C ILE A 86 -4.60 5.34 20.22
N LEU A 87 -5.64 4.55 19.97
CA LEU A 87 -6.97 5.05 19.65
C LEU A 87 -7.93 4.74 20.79
N GLU A 88 -8.58 5.78 21.32
CA GLU A 88 -9.73 5.65 22.20
C GLU A 88 -11.01 5.46 21.38
N LEU A 89 -11.84 4.49 21.77
CA LEU A 89 -13.09 4.14 21.11
C LEU A 89 -14.26 4.36 22.08
N THR A 90 -15.08 5.35 21.78
CA THR A 90 -16.27 5.69 22.58
C THR A 90 -17.53 5.28 21.82
N LYS A 91 -18.38 4.48 22.47
CA LYS A 91 -19.67 4.07 21.90
C LYS A 91 -20.54 5.31 21.75
N ASN A 92 -21.11 5.49 20.57
CA ASN A 92 -22.01 6.60 20.28
C ASN A 92 -23.03 6.14 19.25
N ASP A 93 -24.28 5.98 19.70
CA ASP A 93 -25.39 5.48 18.87
C ASP A 93 -25.78 6.45 17.74
N LEU A 94 -25.32 7.71 17.80
CA LEU A 94 -25.50 8.69 16.74
C LEU A 94 -24.39 8.61 15.67
N THR A 95 -23.41 7.72 15.82
CA THR A 95 -22.34 7.55 14.83
C THR A 95 -22.90 7.01 13.53
N ILE A 96 -22.69 7.77 12.45
CA ILE A 96 -23.01 7.31 11.10
C ILE A 96 -21.81 6.53 10.58
N GLY A 97 -22.03 5.26 10.23
CA GLY A 97 -20.99 4.42 9.65
C GLY A 97 -20.44 4.97 8.34
N ASP A 98 -19.12 4.94 8.16
CA ASP A 98 -18.47 5.40 6.95
C ASP A 98 -18.85 4.50 5.75
N SER A 99 -19.29 5.11 4.65
CA SER A 99 -19.77 4.39 3.45
C SER A 99 -18.70 3.50 2.81
N LEU A 100 -17.42 3.76 3.08
CA LEU A 100 -16.30 2.99 2.55
C LEU A 100 -16.07 1.66 3.28
N PHE A 101 -16.76 1.38 4.38
CA PHE A 101 -16.55 0.18 5.21
C PHE A 101 -16.53 -1.13 4.39
N HIS A 102 -17.54 -1.34 3.54
CA HIS A 102 -17.65 -2.56 2.74
C HIS A 102 -16.56 -2.70 1.67
N GLN A 103 -15.80 -1.64 1.39
CA GLN A 103 -14.69 -1.69 0.43
C GLN A 103 -13.41 -2.26 1.04
N ILE A 104 -13.30 -2.33 2.37
CA ILE A 104 -12.12 -2.90 3.05
C ILE A 104 -11.87 -4.34 2.58
N GLU A 105 -12.95 -5.12 2.41
CA GLU A 105 -12.90 -6.52 1.93
C GLU A 105 -12.64 -6.67 0.44
N LYS A 106 -13.00 -5.65 -0.35
CA LYS A 106 -12.98 -5.69 -1.82
C LYS A 106 -11.69 -5.12 -2.40
N ARG A 107 -11.01 -4.27 -1.62
CA ARG A 107 -9.81 -3.55 -2.02
C ARG A 107 -8.66 -4.53 -2.30
N GLN A 108 -8.03 -4.37 -3.46
CA GLN A 108 -6.84 -5.12 -3.82
C GLN A 108 -5.87 -4.31 -4.68
N THR A 109 -4.59 -4.63 -4.57
CA THR A 109 -3.56 -4.14 -5.49
C THR A 109 -3.55 -5.02 -6.74
N ASN A 110 -3.88 -4.46 -7.90
CA ASN A 110 -4.01 -5.18 -9.16
C ASN A 110 -2.82 -4.95 -10.10
N ARG A 111 -1.93 -5.94 -10.20
CA ARG A 111 -0.68 -5.83 -10.98
C ARG A 111 -0.82 -6.27 -12.45
N ASN A 112 -2.04 -6.59 -12.91
CA ASN A 112 -2.29 -7.00 -14.29
C ASN A 112 -2.14 -5.84 -15.28
N ILE A 113 -2.00 -6.19 -16.55
CA ILE A 113 -2.22 -5.26 -17.66
C ILE A 113 -3.66 -4.77 -17.61
N TYR A 114 -3.84 -3.47 -17.78
CA TYR A 114 -5.14 -2.80 -17.78
C TYR A 114 -5.71 -2.74 -19.20
N ASN A 115 -6.94 -2.27 -19.35
CA ASN A 115 -7.61 -2.28 -20.67
C ASN A 115 -7.30 -1.07 -21.56
N GLY A 116 -6.49 -0.10 -21.11
CA GLY A 116 -6.14 1.10 -21.87
C GLY A 116 -7.18 2.22 -21.87
N ASN A 117 -8.35 2.03 -21.24
CA ASN A 117 -9.39 3.06 -21.21
C ASN A 117 -8.99 4.21 -20.28
N LYS A 118 -9.22 5.44 -20.75
CA LYS A 118 -9.05 6.65 -19.96
C LYS A 118 -10.10 6.73 -18.84
N ILE A 119 -9.69 7.25 -17.69
CA ILE A 119 -10.59 7.58 -16.58
C ILE A 119 -11.17 8.95 -16.91
N SER A 120 -12.49 9.11 -16.82
CA SER A 120 -13.14 10.37 -17.16
C SER A 120 -12.76 11.48 -16.18
N ASP A 121 -12.77 12.72 -16.66
CA ASP A 121 -12.42 13.89 -15.85
C ASP A 121 -13.32 14.03 -14.62
N GLY A 122 -14.61 13.69 -14.73
CA GLY A 122 -15.53 13.68 -13.60
C GLY A 122 -15.12 12.71 -12.50
N ILE A 123 -14.62 11.52 -12.85
CA ILE A 123 -14.09 10.58 -11.84
C ILE A 123 -12.76 11.07 -11.28
N LEU A 124 -11.88 11.65 -12.10
CA LEU A 124 -10.62 12.23 -11.62
C LEU A 124 -10.85 13.36 -10.62
N GLN A 125 -11.81 14.25 -10.89
CA GLN A 125 -12.22 15.32 -9.97
C GLN A 125 -12.72 14.76 -8.64
N GLN A 126 -13.52 13.69 -8.65
CA GLN A 126 -13.95 13.00 -7.43
C GLN A 126 -12.78 12.41 -6.64
N LEU A 127 -11.78 11.85 -7.32
CA LEU A 127 -10.60 11.28 -6.67
C LEU A 127 -9.66 12.37 -6.12
N GLN A 128 -9.54 13.49 -6.84
CA GLN A 128 -8.75 14.65 -6.43
C GLN A 128 -9.35 15.38 -5.23
N SER A 129 -10.68 15.38 -5.10
CA SER A 129 -11.40 16.04 -4.00
C SER A 129 -11.41 15.25 -2.69
N ILE A 130 -10.87 14.03 -2.67
CA ILE A 130 -10.74 13.24 -1.45
C ILE A 130 -9.95 14.07 -0.41
N PRO A 131 -10.49 14.23 0.82
CA PRO A 131 -9.80 14.93 1.90
C PRO A 131 -8.43 14.31 2.16
N LYS A 132 -7.45 15.17 2.39
CA LYS A 132 -6.06 14.79 2.67
C LYS A 132 -5.70 15.34 4.03
N GLU A 133 -4.94 14.56 4.78
CA GLU A 133 -4.32 15.04 6.01
C GLU A 133 -3.31 16.16 5.70
N ASN A 134 -2.97 16.95 6.71
CA ASN A 134 -2.01 18.05 6.56
C ASN A 134 -0.66 17.55 6.03
N GLY A 135 -0.06 18.31 5.12
CA GLY A 135 1.24 17.97 4.50
C GLY A 135 1.18 16.88 3.42
N ILE A 136 -0.01 16.36 3.06
CA ILE A 136 -0.17 15.28 2.08
C ILE A 136 -0.79 15.80 0.78
N GLN A 137 -0.14 15.54 -0.37
CA GLN A 137 -0.68 15.88 -1.69
C GLN A 137 -0.61 14.71 -2.67
N PHE A 138 -1.63 14.64 -3.53
CA PHE A 138 -1.78 13.59 -4.55
C PHE A 138 -1.85 14.26 -5.91
N TYR A 139 -0.82 14.04 -6.74
CA TYR A 139 -0.72 14.58 -8.09
C TYR A 139 -1.11 13.52 -9.12
N PHE A 140 -2.01 13.88 -10.02
CA PHE A 140 -2.49 13.00 -11.08
C PHE A 140 -1.88 13.42 -12.41
N THR A 141 -1.38 12.46 -13.17
CA THR A 141 -0.84 12.73 -14.50
C THR A 141 -1.22 11.62 -15.46
N GLU A 142 -1.82 11.99 -16.58
CA GLU A 142 -2.20 11.05 -17.62
C GLU A 142 -0.95 10.41 -18.23
N ILE A 143 -1.02 9.12 -18.52
CA ILE A 143 0.07 8.41 -19.20
C ILE A 143 0.36 9.09 -20.55
N ASN A 144 1.63 9.06 -20.98
CA ASN A 144 2.18 9.73 -22.18
C ASN A 144 2.37 11.26 -22.09
N THR A 145 1.95 11.92 -21.02
CA THR A 145 2.32 13.33 -20.79
C THR A 145 3.82 13.48 -20.43
N PRO A 146 4.44 14.66 -20.61
CA PRO A 146 5.85 14.86 -20.28
C PRO A 146 6.24 14.50 -18.83
N PHE A 147 5.35 14.79 -17.88
CA PHE A 147 5.58 14.45 -16.47
C PHE A 147 5.45 12.93 -16.23
N ALA A 148 4.43 12.27 -16.79
CA ALA A 148 4.32 10.82 -16.74
C ALA A 148 5.51 10.10 -17.41
N ASN A 149 6.05 10.66 -18.49
CA ASN A 149 7.25 10.14 -19.16
C ASN A 149 8.48 10.27 -18.26
N THR A 150 8.61 11.38 -17.52
CA THR A 150 9.64 11.55 -16.49
C THR A 150 9.50 10.47 -15.40
N ILE A 151 8.31 10.32 -14.82
CA ILE A 151 8.04 9.29 -13.80
C ILE A 151 8.41 7.89 -14.32
N THR A 152 8.00 7.57 -15.55
CA THR A 152 8.31 6.28 -16.19
C THR A 152 9.82 6.04 -16.28
N GLN A 153 10.60 7.04 -16.70
CA GLN A 153 12.06 6.92 -16.75
C GLN A 153 12.67 6.65 -15.37
N TYR A 154 12.19 7.32 -14.34
CA TYR A 154 12.65 7.12 -12.96
C TYR A 154 12.28 5.73 -12.43
N ILE A 155 11.10 5.21 -12.76
CA ILE A 155 10.71 3.83 -12.43
C ILE A 155 11.66 2.83 -13.10
N MET A 156 11.98 3.02 -14.40
CA MET A 156 12.89 2.12 -15.10
C MET A 156 14.31 2.15 -14.49
N LYS A 157 14.82 3.34 -14.13
CA LYS A 157 16.10 3.50 -13.43
C LYS A 157 16.10 2.86 -12.05
N GLY A 158 15.03 3.03 -11.28
CA GLY A 158 14.89 2.42 -9.96
C GLY A 158 14.89 0.90 -10.04
N ASN A 159 14.15 0.33 -11.00
CA ASN A 159 14.19 -1.10 -11.31
C ASN A 159 15.60 -1.59 -11.67
N GLU A 160 16.35 -0.85 -12.48
CA GLU A 160 17.72 -1.22 -12.84
C GLU A 160 18.63 -1.31 -11.61
N ILE A 161 18.58 -0.31 -10.73
CA ILE A 161 19.36 -0.27 -9.49
C ILE A 161 18.97 -1.44 -8.57
N GLN A 162 17.67 -1.63 -8.33
CA GLN A 162 17.17 -2.67 -7.43
C GLN A 162 17.41 -4.09 -7.95
N MET A 163 17.24 -4.34 -9.25
CA MET A 163 17.50 -5.66 -9.83
C MET A 163 19.00 -5.98 -9.92
N ALA A 164 19.87 -4.97 -9.91
CA ALA A 164 21.31 -5.16 -9.78
C ALA A 164 21.72 -5.49 -8.33
N ASP A 165 20.98 -5.00 -7.33
CA ASP A 165 21.24 -5.23 -5.91
C ASP A 165 20.86 -6.67 -5.47
N ILE A 166 21.88 -7.42 -5.03
CA ILE A 166 21.72 -8.80 -4.55
C ILE A 166 20.92 -8.84 -3.23
N ALA A 167 21.15 -7.88 -2.32
CA ALA A 167 20.45 -7.81 -1.05
C ALA A 167 18.95 -7.56 -1.29
N PHE A 168 18.63 -6.64 -2.21
CA PHE A 168 17.24 -6.35 -2.58
C PHE A 168 16.54 -7.59 -3.15
N LYS A 169 17.18 -8.28 -4.11
CA LYS A 169 16.60 -9.51 -4.69
C LYS A 169 16.39 -10.60 -3.64
N ASN A 170 17.32 -10.76 -2.71
CA ASN A 170 17.20 -11.75 -1.64
C ASN A 170 16.04 -11.42 -0.70
N GLU A 171 15.88 -10.15 -0.31
CA GLU A 171 14.73 -9.69 0.47
C GLU A 171 13.42 -9.93 -0.27
N LEU A 172 13.30 -9.49 -1.53
CA LEU A 172 12.10 -9.69 -2.35
C LEU A 172 11.73 -11.18 -2.46
N LEU A 173 12.70 -12.05 -2.79
CA LEU A 173 12.50 -13.49 -2.89
C LEU A 173 12.09 -14.12 -1.54
N SER A 174 12.49 -13.54 -0.41
CA SER A 174 12.07 -13.98 0.92
C SER A 174 10.60 -13.68 1.20
N TRP A 175 10.06 -12.63 0.57
CA TRP A 175 8.67 -12.20 0.72
C TRP A 175 7.70 -12.77 -0.32
N MET A 176 8.19 -13.46 -1.34
CA MET A 176 7.35 -14.18 -2.29
C MET A 176 6.83 -15.51 -1.72
N ARG A 177 5.60 -15.88 -2.06
CA ARG A 177 4.98 -17.19 -1.76
C ARG A 177 4.67 -17.88 -3.07
N PHE A 178 5.38 -18.96 -3.35
CA PHE A 178 5.40 -19.60 -4.66
C PHE A 178 4.36 -20.70 -4.83
N ASN A 179 3.67 -21.11 -3.76
CA ASN A 179 2.64 -22.15 -3.79
C ASN A 179 1.68 -22.03 -2.60
N LYS A 180 0.58 -22.80 -2.65
CA LYS A 180 -0.48 -22.84 -1.63
C LYS A 180 0.06 -23.13 -0.23
N LYS A 181 0.95 -24.11 -0.07
CA LYS A 181 1.54 -24.48 1.23
C LYS A 181 2.26 -23.32 1.89
N GLN A 182 3.02 -22.52 1.13
CA GLN A 182 3.71 -21.34 1.68
C GLN A 182 2.73 -20.22 2.06
N VAL A 183 1.68 -20.02 1.25
CA VAL A 183 0.63 -19.04 1.55
C VAL A 183 -0.09 -19.40 2.85
N GLU A 184 -0.51 -20.65 3.00
CA GLU A 184 -1.20 -21.15 4.20
C GLU A 184 -0.30 -21.21 5.44
N ALA A 185 1.01 -21.43 5.27
CA ALA A 185 1.92 -21.45 6.43
C ALA A 185 2.18 -20.05 7.01
N THR A 186 2.17 -19.01 6.17
CA THR A 186 2.66 -17.68 6.56
C THR A 186 1.59 -16.61 6.61
N HIS A 187 0.51 -16.77 5.83
CA HIS A 187 -0.59 -15.81 5.69
C HIS A 187 -0.13 -14.36 5.38
N ASN A 188 1.03 -14.21 4.75
CA ASN A 188 1.63 -12.93 4.40
C ASN A 188 2.44 -13.03 3.11
N GLY A 189 3.10 -11.95 2.71
CA GLY A 189 3.95 -11.95 1.53
C GLY A 189 3.17 -11.86 0.21
N LEU A 190 3.93 -11.81 -0.88
CA LEU A 190 3.44 -11.70 -2.25
C LEU A 190 3.11 -13.09 -2.81
N SER A 191 1.83 -13.43 -2.86
CA SER A 191 1.35 -14.72 -3.38
C SER A 191 1.50 -14.86 -4.89
N TYR A 192 1.91 -16.03 -5.37
CA TYR A 192 1.94 -16.38 -6.80
C TYR A 192 0.60 -16.10 -7.50
N LEU A 193 -0.52 -16.24 -6.79
CA LEU A 193 -1.87 -15.96 -7.29
C LEU A 193 -2.06 -14.49 -7.71
N VAL A 194 -1.46 -13.54 -6.99
CA VAL A 194 -1.63 -12.11 -7.29
C VAL A 194 -0.82 -11.66 -8.51
N PHE A 195 0.05 -12.52 -9.00
CA PHE A 195 0.78 -12.35 -10.25
C PHE A 195 0.18 -13.17 -11.41
N GLY A 196 -0.83 -14.00 -11.15
CA GLY A 196 -1.37 -14.93 -12.14
C GLY A 196 -0.38 -16.03 -12.54
N ASN A 197 0.62 -16.30 -11.71
CA ASN A 197 1.64 -17.30 -11.99
C ASN A 197 1.14 -18.71 -11.61
N PRO A 198 1.66 -19.78 -12.25
CA PRO A 198 1.43 -21.15 -11.77
C PRO A 198 2.20 -21.43 -10.46
N PRO A 199 1.75 -22.38 -9.63
CA PRO A 199 2.47 -22.76 -8.42
C PRO A 199 3.82 -23.42 -8.77
N LEU A 200 4.87 -23.10 -8.02
CA LEU A 200 6.20 -23.68 -8.19
C LEU A 200 6.65 -24.50 -6.97
N PRO A 201 7.30 -25.66 -7.16
CA PRO A 201 7.96 -26.38 -6.07
C PRO A 201 9.02 -25.52 -5.38
N ARG A 202 9.14 -25.61 -4.05
CA ARG A 202 10.04 -24.75 -3.25
C ARG A 202 11.49 -24.75 -3.74
N ILE A 203 12.01 -25.91 -4.15
CA ILE A 203 13.40 -26.10 -4.60
C ILE A 203 13.65 -25.39 -5.94
N LEU A 204 12.65 -25.35 -6.82
CA LEU A 204 12.76 -24.76 -8.16
C LEU A 204 12.34 -23.29 -8.21
N ALA A 205 11.51 -22.85 -7.26
CA ALA A 205 10.90 -21.53 -7.29
C ALA A 205 11.91 -20.37 -7.27
N ARG A 206 12.88 -20.40 -6.35
CA ARG A 206 13.90 -19.34 -6.25
C ARG A 206 14.79 -19.27 -7.50
N PRO A 207 15.40 -20.38 -7.98
CA PRO A 207 16.15 -20.36 -9.24
C PRO A 207 15.33 -19.83 -10.41
N ILE A 208 14.11 -20.35 -10.63
CA ILE A 208 13.26 -19.94 -11.76
C ILE A 208 12.94 -18.44 -11.68
N VAL A 209 12.48 -17.95 -10.54
CA VAL A 209 12.09 -16.54 -10.40
C VAL A 209 13.30 -15.61 -10.50
N SER A 210 14.46 -16.02 -9.97
CA SER A 210 15.69 -15.24 -10.06
C SER A 210 16.13 -15.00 -11.52
N LEU A 211 15.79 -15.89 -12.46
CA LEU A 211 16.07 -15.69 -13.88
C LEU A 211 15.25 -14.54 -14.49
N PHE A 212 14.09 -14.22 -13.91
CA PHE A 212 13.21 -13.13 -14.33
C PHE A 212 13.43 -11.82 -13.56
N LEU A 213 14.14 -11.86 -12.43
CA LEU A 213 14.58 -10.67 -11.67
C LEU A 213 15.81 -10.02 -12.33
N LYS A 214 15.66 -9.70 -13.63
CA LYS A 214 16.66 -9.02 -14.45
C LYS A 214 16.10 -7.66 -14.90
N PRO A 215 16.91 -6.59 -14.92
CA PRO A 215 16.45 -5.25 -15.27
C PRO A 215 15.62 -5.19 -16.55
N ASN A 216 16.13 -5.72 -17.66
CA ASN A 216 15.46 -5.66 -18.97
C ASN A 216 14.10 -6.38 -19.00
N ALA A 217 14.01 -7.53 -18.33
CA ALA A 217 12.76 -8.30 -18.28
C ALA A 217 11.69 -7.56 -17.45
N GLN A 218 12.09 -7.02 -16.29
CA GLN A 218 11.22 -6.29 -15.41
C GLN A 218 10.76 -4.97 -16.05
N ASN A 219 11.67 -4.20 -16.64
CA ASN A 219 11.37 -2.94 -17.34
C ASN A 219 10.43 -3.15 -18.53
N LYS A 220 10.62 -4.21 -19.32
CA LYS A 220 9.69 -4.54 -20.42
C LYS A 220 8.28 -4.86 -19.91
N SER A 221 8.18 -5.64 -18.84
CA SER A 221 6.90 -5.96 -18.19
C SER A 221 6.22 -4.70 -17.63
N ASP A 222 6.95 -3.88 -16.89
CA ASP A 222 6.40 -2.72 -16.21
C ASP A 222 6.00 -1.63 -17.20
N ARG A 223 6.77 -1.43 -18.28
CA ARG A 223 6.37 -0.55 -19.38
C ARG A 223 5.02 -0.96 -19.98
N LYS A 224 4.84 -2.25 -20.31
CA LYS A 224 3.55 -2.75 -20.82
C LYS A 224 2.37 -2.46 -19.88
N LYS A 225 2.60 -2.56 -18.56
CA LYS A 225 1.56 -2.25 -17.55
C LYS A 225 1.29 -0.76 -17.46
N ILE A 226 2.34 0.07 -17.49
CA ILE A 226 2.25 1.53 -17.50
C ILE A 226 1.47 2.00 -18.74
N ASP A 227 1.86 1.56 -19.93
CA ASP A 227 1.24 1.94 -21.20
C ASP A 227 -0.26 1.56 -21.26
N SER A 228 -0.65 0.48 -20.57
CA SER A 228 -2.05 0.06 -20.48
C SER A 228 -2.88 0.83 -19.44
N SER A 229 -2.23 1.64 -18.60
CA SER A 229 -2.87 2.39 -17.52
C SER A 229 -3.36 3.75 -17.98
N SER A 230 -4.24 4.34 -17.19
CA SER A 230 -4.86 5.63 -17.51
C SER A 230 -4.02 6.79 -16.98
N HIS A 231 -3.66 6.75 -15.70
CA HIS A 231 -2.91 7.81 -15.02
C HIS A 231 -1.89 7.24 -14.04
N PHE A 232 -0.88 8.03 -13.71
CA PHE A 232 -0.17 7.92 -12.44
C PHE A 232 -0.83 8.79 -11.38
N VAL A 233 -0.68 8.36 -10.12
CA VAL A 233 -0.92 9.14 -8.91
C VAL A 233 0.39 9.16 -8.13
N VAL A 234 0.95 10.34 -7.93
CA VAL A 234 2.15 10.56 -7.11
C VAL A 234 1.70 11.12 -5.77
N CYS A 235 1.95 10.37 -4.70
CA CYS A 235 1.64 10.79 -3.35
C CYS A 235 2.90 11.37 -2.71
N THR A 236 2.76 12.55 -2.11
CA THR A 236 3.86 13.30 -1.51
C THR A 236 3.61 13.60 -0.03
N THR A 237 4.72 13.85 0.66
CA THR A 237 4.78 14.40 2.02
C THR A 237 5.53 15.74 1.96
N GLN A 238 5.22 16.67 2.85
CA GLN A 238 5.81 18.00 2.82
C GLN A 238 7.22 18.02 3.45
N GLN A 239 7.37 17.38 4.60
CA GLN A 239 8.58 17.37 5.44
C GLN A 239 9.20 15.98 5.63
N ASP A 240 8.54 14.91 5.17
CA ASP A 240 9.04 13.53 5.20
C ASP A 240 9.26 13.01 6.63
N THR A 241 8.32 13.32 7.52
CA THR A 241 8.33 12.90 8.93
C THR A 241 7.48 11.65 9.16
N ILE A 242 7.69 10.97 10.29
CA ILE A 242 6.88 9.80 10.69
C ILE A 242 5.39 10.15 10.79
N GLU A 243 5.06 11.32 11.34
CA GLU A 243 3.68 11.80 11.41
C GLU A 243 3.07 11.93 10.01
N GLU A 244 3.80 12.53 9.06
CA GLU A 244 3.36 12.63 7.68
C GLU A 244 3.29 11.26 6.99
N TRP A 245 4.14 10.29 7.34
CA TRP A 245 4.04 8.93 6.82
C TRP A 245 2.76 8.24 7.29
N ILE A 246 2.40 8.38 8.56
CA ILE A 246 1.15 7.85 9.11
C ILE A 246 -0.05 8.56 8.45
N ASN A 247 -0.02 9.88 8.34
CA ASN A 247 -1.06 10.68 7.69
C ASN A 247 -1.20 10.38 6.19
N LEU A 248 -0.08 10.12 5.50
CA LEU A 248 -0.08 9.60 4.14
C LEU A 248 -0.78 8.25 4.08
N GLY A 249 -0.47 7.33 5.00
CA GLY A 249 -1.15 6.04 5.10
C GLY A 249 -2.66 6.17 5.28
N ARG A 250 -3.10 7.09 6.15
CA ARG A 250 -4.53 7.34 6.38
C ARG A 250 -5.22 7.89 5.14
N THR A 251 -4.63 8.92 4.52
CA THR A 251 -5.12 9.52 3.27
C THR A 251 -5.15 8.49 2.12
N LEU A 252 -4.07 7.71 1.98
CA LEU A 252 -3.94 6.65 1.00
C LEU A 252 -5.06 5.63 1.17
N GLN A 253 -5.34 5.19 2.38
CA GLN A 253 -6.36 4.16 2.58
C GLN A 253 -7.76 4.63 2.14
N ARG A 254 -8.18 5.86 2.49
CA ARG A 254 -9.44 6.43 1.97
C ARG A 254 -9.45 6.48 0.44
N PHE A 255 -8.34 6.92 -0.17
CA PHE A 255 -8.19 6.94 -1.62
C PHE A 255 -8.33 5.53 -2.23
N LEU A 256 -7.65 4.53 -1.67
CA LEU A 256 -7.67 3.15 -2.15
C LEU A 256 -9.06 2.50 -2.03
N LEU A 257 -9.81 2.83 -0.97
CA LEU A 257 -11.18 2.37 -0.81
C LEU A 257 -12.13 3.05 -1.80
N ARG A 258 -11.95 4.36 -2.05
CA ARG A 258 -12.75 5.10 -3.03
C ARG A 258 -12.52 4.63 -4.47
N VAL A 259 -11.27 4.41 -4.88
CA VAL A 259 -11.01 3.85 -6.23
C VAL A 259 -11.61 2.45 -6.37
N THR A 260 -11.60 1.65 -5.29
CA THR A 260 -12.24 0.33 -5.27
C THR A 260 -13.76 0.46 -5.44
N GLU A 261 -14.41 1.38 -4.73
CA GLU A 261 -15.84 1.66 -4.84
C GLU A 261 -16.27 1.99 -6.27
N ILE A 262 -15.48 2.81 -6.98
CA ILE A 262 -15.77 3.29 -8.34
C ILE A 262 -15.30 2.27 -9.42
N GLY A 263 -14.67 1.15 -9.02
CA GLY A 263 -14.23 0.10 -9.95
C GLY A 263 -12.91 0.39 -10.66
N ILE A 264 -12.09 1.28 -10.11
CA ILE A 264 -10.74 1.59 -10.59
C ILE A 264 -9.72 0.67 -9.90
N SER A 265 -8.89 0.02 -10.71
CA SER A 265 -7.74 -0.78 -10.28
C SER A 265 -6.50 0.08 -10.11
N TYR A 266 -5.63 -0.28 -9.15
CA TYR A 266 -4.36 0.40 -8.91
C TYR A 266 -3.21 -0.57 -8.60
N ALA A 267 -1.97 -0.14 -8.86
CA ALA A 267 -0.75 -0.82 -8.41
C ALA A 267 0.40 0.16 -8.16
N PHE A 268 1.22 -0.15 -7.16
CA PHE A 268 2.38 0.64 -6.76
C PHE A 268 3.59 0.42 -7.67
N LEU A 269 4.37 1.48 -7.86
CA LEU A 269 5.61 1.56 -8.65
C LEU A 269 6.61 2.48 -7.91
N ASN A 270 6.95 2.09 -6.67
CA ASN A 270 7.66 2.92 -5.70
C ASN A 270 9.18 2.93 -5.84
N GLN A 271 9.75 2.19 -6.80
CA GLN A 271 11.20 2.09 -6.98
C GLN A 271 11.94 3.44 -6.97
N PRO A 272 11.45 4.53 -7.62
CA PRO A 272 12.13 5.82 -7.56
C PRO A 272 11.98 6.54 -6.22
N CYS A 273 10.99 6.18 -5.40
CA CYS A 273 10.81 6.68 -4.04
C CYS A 273 11.67 5.90 -3.02
N GLU A 274 11.96 4.63 -3.30
CA GLU A 274 12.74 3.70 -2.45
C GLU A 274 14.26 3.88 -2.62
N VAL A 275 14.70 4.38 -3.78
CA VAL A 275 16.12 4.68 -4.05
C VAL A 275 16.41 6.15 -3.73
N ALA A 276 17.15 6.41 -2.65
CA ALA A 276 17.37 7.76 -2.10
C ALA A 276 17.83 8.81 -3.13
N VAL A 277 18.81 8.48 -3.99
CA VAL A 277 19.29 9.40 -5.03
C VAL A 277 18.19 9.73 -6.05
N LEU A 278 17.37 8.74 -6.43
CA LEU A 278 16.26 8.95 -7.35
C LEU A 278 15.12 9.74 -6.71
N ALA A 279 14.84 9.51 -5.43
CA ALA A 279 13.81 10.23 -4.69
C ALA A 279 14.17 11.73 -4.58
N PHE A 280 15.43 12.02 -4.26
CA PHE A 280 15.97 13.38 -4.24
C PHE A 280 15.88 14.04 -5.63
N ASP A 281 16.32 13.35 -6.68
CA ASP A 281 16.26 13.87 -8.04
C ASP A 281 14.82 14.07 -8.54
N LEU A 282 13.90 13.15 -8.20
CA LEU A 282 12.49 13.22 -8.62
C LEU A 282 11.75 14.37 -7.94
N ARG A 283 12.08 14.68 -6.68
CA ARG A 283 11.58 15.86 -5.95
C ARG A 283 11.79 17.16 -6.75
N GLU A 284 12.95 17.32 -7.38
CA GLU A 284 13.27 18.47 -8.23
C GLU A 284 12.51 18.49 -9.57
N LYS A 285 11.81 17.41 -9.92
CA LYS A 285 10.98 17.29 -11.14
C LYS A 285 9.48 17.38 -10.85
N LEU A 286 9.07 17.49 -9.59
CA LEU A 286 7.67 17.64 -9.26
C LEU A 286 7.15 19.01 -9.73
N PRO A 287 5.93 19.06 -10.28
CA PRO A 287 5.38 20.28 -10.88
C PRO A 287 5.14 21.41 -9.86
N VAL A 288 5.09 21.11 -8.56
CA VAL A 288 4.79 22.09 -7.50
C VAL A 288 5.56 21.76 -6.21
N ASN A 289 5.97 22.80 -5.45
CA ASN A 289 6.42 22.80 -4.05
C ASN A 289 7.63 21.96 -3.62
N LYS A 290 8.32 21.24 -4.53
CA LYS A 290 9.45 20.38 -4.17
C LYS A 290 9.12 19.51 -2.95
N GLU A 291 7.94 18.92 -2.92
CA GLU A 291 7.53 17.99 -1.87
C GLU A 291 8.28 16.65 -2.01
N HIS A 292 8.22 15.79 -1.00
CA HIS A 292 8.91 14.50 -1.02
C HIS A 292 8.05 13.43 -1.72
N PRO A 293 8.43 12.93 -2.92
CA PRO A 293 7.69 11.86 -3.58
C PRO A 293 7.83 10.57 -2.78
N THR A 294 6.73 10.11 -2.20
CA THR A 294 6.76 9.03 -1.22
C THR A 294 6.19 7.73 -1.76
N LEU A 295 5.10 7.79 -2.54
CA LEU A 295 4.53 6.64 -3.23
C LEU A 295 4.12 7.01 -4.65
N ILE A 296 4.16 6.03 -5.55
CA ILE A 296 3.65 6.19 -6.92
C ILE A 296 2.75 5.02 -7.24
N MET A 297 1.58 5.31 -7.80
CA MET A 297 0.63 4.31 -8.26
C MET A 297 0.24 4.56 -9.71
N ARG A 298 0.02 3.49 -10.47
CA ARG A 298 -0.75 3.55 -11.72
C ARG A 298 -2.22 3.21 -11.43
N ILE A 299 -3.14 3.91 -12.08
CA ILE A 299 -4.59 3.67 -11.98
C ILE A 299 -5.22 3.45 -13.36
N GLY A 300 -6.30 2.67 -13.41
CA GLY A 300 -7.04 2.34 -14.63
C GLY A 300 -8.00 1.18 -14.41
N TYR A 301 -8.42 0.51 -15.48
CA TYR A 301 -9.42 -0.57 -15.39
C TYR A 301 -8.83 -1.94 -15.69
N ALA A 302 -9.12 -2.90 -14.84
CA ALA A 302 -8.74 -4.29 -15.02
C ALA A 302 -9.73 -5.24 -14.34
N LYS A 303 -9.71 -6.50 -14.79
CA LYS A 303 -10.45 -7.57 -14.14
C LYS A 303 -9.90 -7.83 -12.74
N GLN A 304 -10.79 -8.22 -11.83
CA GLN A 304 -10.46 -8.63 -10.48
C GLN A 304 -9.46 -9.80 -10.48
N ILE A 305 -8.56 -9.83 -9.49
CA ILE A 305 -7.61 -10.93 -9.27
C ILE A 305 -7.91 -11.64 -7.94
N PRO A 306 -7.26 -12.78 -7.65
CA PRO A 306 -7.34 -13.39 -6.33
C PRO A 306 -6.79 -12.46 -5.25
N TYR A 307 -7.40 -12.49 -4.06
CA TYR A 307 -6.97 -11.69 -2.92
C TYR A 307 -5.63 -12.17 -2.34
N SER A 308 -4.88 -11.21 -1.77
CA SER A 308 -3.69 -11.51 -0.98
C SER A 308 -4.08 -12.15 0.36
N PRO A 309 -3.27 -13.06 0.91
CA PRO A 309 -3.53 -13.62 2.23
C PRO A 309 -3.43 -12.54 3.32
N ARG A 310 -4.14 -12.78 4.43
CA ARG A 310 -4.07 -12.00 5.65
C ARG A 310 -3.87 -12.93 6.85
N LYS A 311 -3.05 -12.50 7.79
CA LYS A 311 -2.87 -13.17 9.08
C LYS A 311 -4.21 -13.17 9.82
N LYS A 312 -4.46 -14.23 10.59
CA LYS A 312 -5.62 -14.28 11.45
C LYS A 312 -5.43 -13.30 12.61
N ILE A 313 -6.51 -12.64 13.03
CA ILE A 313 -6.44 -11.56 14.01
C ILE A 313 -5.81 -12.04 15.32
N GLU A 314 -6.05 -13.28 15.73
CA GLU A 314 -5.53 -13.87 16.96
C GLU A 314 -4.00 -13.93 16.98
N THR A 315 -3.35 -13.98 15.82
CA THR A 315 -1.88 -13.98 15.69
C THR A 315 -1.26 -12.58 15.72
N LEU A 316 -2.11 -11.55 15.71
CA LEU A 316 -1.72 -10.14 15.70
C LEU A 316 -2.05 -9.46 17.04
N LEU A 317 -2.80 -10.10 17.93
CA LEU A 317 -3.09 -9.58 19.27
C LEU A 317 -1.89 -9.79 20.21
N VAL A 318 -1.63 -8.81 21.08
CA VAL A 318 -0.64 -8.87 22.16
C VAL A 318 -1.21 -8.42 23.50
#